data_AF-A0A1A8BI03-F1
#
_entry.id   AF-A0A1A8BI03-F1
#
_cell.length_a   1.000
_cell.length_b   1.000
_cell.length_c   1.000
_cell.angle_alpha   90.00
_cell.angle_beta   90.00
_cell.angle_gamma   90.00
#
_symmetry.space_group_name_H-M   'P 1'
#
loop_
_entity.id
_entity.type
_entity.pdbx_description
1 polymer ?
#
loop_
_entity_poly.entity_id
_entity_poly.type
_entity_poly.pdbx_seq_one_letter_code
_entity_poly.pdbx_strand_id
1 'polypeptide(L)'
;MEDVRVFPLTCAVQNYAWGKFGLESTVARLVVGDDPLAVIEDNKPYAELWMGAHPKGDAQIKDNRIAQTTLGQWIAHYPACLGSKVKDAFQGQLPFLFKVLSVNTALSIQAHPNK
;
A
#
# COMPACT_ATOMS: atom_id res chain seq x y z
N MET A 1 -23.55 -11.18 -11.29
CA MET A 1 -22.15 -11.02 -10.83
C MET A 1 -22.23 -10.93 -9.33
N GLU A 2 -21.55 -11.81 -8.59
CA GLU A 2 -21.47 -11.65 -7.14
C GLU A 2 -20.84 -10.30 -6.80
N ASP A 3 -21.42 -9.63 -5.81
CA ASP A 3 -20.93 -8.36 -5.27
C ASP A 3 -19.59 -8.63 -4.57
N VAL A 4 -18.47 -8.35 -5.25
CA VAL A 4 -17.13 -8.60 -4.70
C VAL A 4 -16.86 -7.56 -3.61
N ARG A 5 -17.06 -7.96 -2.35
CA ARG A 5 -16.90 -7.07 -1.18
C ARG A 5 -15.49 -7.03 -0.60
N VAL A 6 -14.68 -8.05 -0.89
CA VAL A 6 -13.31 -8.19 -0.38
C VAL A 6 -12.44 -8.76 -1.49
N PHE A 7 -11.30 -8.12 -1.72
CA PHE A 7 -10.30 -8.51 -2.71
C PHE A 7 -8.89 -8.23 -2.17
N PRO A 8 -7.88 -9.03 -2.54
CA PRO A 8 -6.49 -8.81 -2.13
C PRO A 8 -5.86 -7.65 -2.91
N LEU A 9 -4.84 -7.05 -2.30
CA LEU A 9 -4.07 -5.94 -2.89
C LEU A 9 -2.60 -6.30 -3.00
N THR A 10 -1.99 -6.02 -4.15
CA THR A 10 -0.53 -5.93 -4.27
C THR A 10 -0.11 -4.49 -4.02
N CYS A 11 0.70 -4.30 -2.99
CA CYS A 11 1.03 -2.99 -2.42
C CYS A 11 2.43 -2.53 -2.82
N ALA A 12 2.64 -1.21 -2.90
CA ALA A 12 3.91 -0.66 -3.33
C ALA A 12 4.98 -0.76 -2.23
N VAL A 13 6.19 -1.16 -2.61
CA VAL A 13 7.35 -1.24 -1.71
C VAL A 13 8.27 -0.06 -1.98
N GLN A 14 8.74 0.59 -0.92
CA GLN A 14 9.77 1.62 -0.98
C GLN A 14 11.10 1.07 -0.46
N ASN A 15 12.14 1.15 -1.29
CA ASN A 15 13.48 0.63 -0.99
C ASN A 15 14.41 1.73 -0.46
N TYR A 16 13.97 2.50 0.53
CA TYR A 16 14.79 3.57 1.10
C TYR A 16 16.00 3.00 1.86
N ALA A 17 17.15 3.68 1.76
CA ALA A 17 18.43 3.22 2.29
C ALA A 17 18.43 2.93 3.81
N TRP A 18 17.49 3.52 4.57
CA TRP A 18 17.35 3.30 6.00
C TRP A 18 16.64 1.99 6.37
N GLY A 19 16.06 1.29 5.39
CA GLY A 19 15.29 0.06 5.61
C GLY A 19 16.17 -1.16 5.93
N LYS A 20 15.57 -2.18 6.56
CA LYS A 20 16.24 -3.48 6.74
C LYS A 20 16.46 -4.18 5.40
N PHE A 21 17.57 -4.90 5.30
CA PHE A 21 17.98 -5.61 4.10
C PHE A 21 17.30 -6.97 3.97
N GLY A 22 16.96 -7.35 2.74
CA GLY A 22 16.44 -8.70 2.43
C GLY A 22 15.34 -9.17 3.38
N LEU A 23 15.38 -10.46 3.74
CA LEU A 23 14.39 -11.11 4.60
C LEU A 23 14.45 -10.72 6.09
N GLU A 24 15.49 -9.98 6.52
CA GLU A 24 15.49 -9.32 7.84
C GLU A 24 14.38 -8.26 7.91
N SER A 25 13.95 -7.75 6.76
CA SER A 25 12.85 -6.81 6.69
C SER A 25 11.49 -7.46 6.84
N THR A 26 10.67 -6.93 7.76
CA THR A 26 9.24 -7.28 7.84
C THR A 26 8.51 -6.95 6.55
N VAL A 27 8.89 -5.87 5.85
CA VAL A 27 8.31 -5.51 4.55
C VAL A 27 8.62 -6.59 3.51
N ALA A 28 9.87 -7.05 3.42
CA ALA A 28 10.23 -8.13 2.49
C ALA A 28 9.49 -9.44 2.81
N ARG A 29 9.37 -9.81 4.09
CA ARG A 29 8.62 -11.01 4.50
C ARG A 29 7.13 -10.92 4.16
N LEU A 30 6.53 -9.73 4.28
CA LEU A 30 5.14 -9.51 3.85
C LEU A 30 4.97 -9.63 2.34
N VAL A 31 5.94 -9.14 1.56
CA VAL A 31 5.93 -9.28 0.09
C VAL A 31 5.97 -10.76 -0.32
N VAL A 32 6.85 -11.56 0.28
CA VAL A 32 6.89 -13.02 0.04
C VAL A 32 5.62 -13.71 0.53
N GLY A 33 5.03 -13.23 1.63
CA GLY A 33 3.75 -13.73 2.13
C GLY A 33 2.57 -13.47 1.19
N ASP A 34 2.58 -12.35 0.44
CA ASP A 34 1.58 -12.04 -0.59
C ASP A 34 1.85 -12.78 -1.91
N ASP A 35 3.12 -12.90 -2.30
CA ASP A 35 3.54 -13.57 -3.53
C ASP A 35 4.75 -14.49 -3.26
N PRO A 36 4.51 -15.82 -3.17
CA PRO A 36 5.58 -16.79 -2.97
C PRO A 36 6.63 -16.84 -4.10
N LEU A 37 6.32 -16.26 -5.27
CA LEU A 37 7.26 -16.14 -6.40
C LEU A 37 8.09 -14.84 -6.34
N ALA A 38 7.82 -13.96 -5.38
CA ALA A 38 8.57 -12.72 -5.22
C ALA A 38 10.04 -13.01 -4.88
N VAL A 39 10.95 -12.45 -5.69
CA VAL A 39 12.38 -12.55 -5.45
C VAL A 39 12.82 -11.42 -4.53
N ILE A 40 13.36 -11.79 -3.37
CA ILE A 40 13.96 -10.84 -2.42
C ILE A 40 15.46 -10.78 -2.64
N GLU A 41 15.98 -9.57 -2.81
CA GLU A 41 17.41 -9.33 -2.96
C GLU A 41 18.04 -9.09 -1.58
N ASP A 42 18.95 -9.96 -1.15
CA ASP A 42 19.53 -9.92 0.21
C ASP A 42 20.20 -8.59 0.55
N ASN A 43 20.84 -7.93 -0.41
CA ASN A 43 21.55 -6.66 -0.22
C ASN A 43 20.69 -5.41 -0.52
N LYS A 44 19.38 -5.57 -0.73
CA LYS A 44 18.47 -4.47 -1.01
C LYS A 44 17.68 -4.09 0.24
N PRO A 45 17.54 -2.80 0.56
CA PRO A 45 16.71 -2.38 1.69
C PRO A 45 15.23 -2.43 1.31
N TYR A 46 14.38 -2.95 2.20
CA TYR A 46 12.92 -2.97 2.07
C TYR A 46 12.35 -2.17 3.23
N ALA A 47 12.07 -0.88 3.01
CA ALA A 47 11.85 0.10 4.06
C ALA A 47 10.38 0.30 4.41
N GLU A 48 9.53 0.53 3.41
CA GLU A 48 8.08 0.76 3.60
C GLU A 48 7.25 -0.12 2.68
N LEU A 49 6.13 -0.64 3.17
CA LEU A 49 5.03 -1.20 2.37
C LEU A 49 3.86 -0.22 2.42
N TRP A 50 3.40 0.28 1.28
CA TRP A 50 2.34 1.28 1.16
C TRP A 50 1.02 0.63 0.75
N MET A 51 0.03 0.72 1.63
CA MET A 51 -1.32 0.19 1.45
C MET A 51 -2.31 1.35 1.33
N GLY A 52 -2.82 1.57 0.12
CA GLY A 52 -3.79 2.63 -0.15
C GLY A 52 -3.76 3.09 -1.59
N ALA A 53 -4.39 4.24 -1.83
CA ALA A 53 -4.56 4.84 -3.15
C ALA A 53 -3.65 6.08 -3.36
N HIS A 54 -2.45 6.06 -2.78
CA HIS A 54 -1.54 7.20 -2.90
C HIS A 54 -0.92 7.24 -4.31
N PRO A 55 -0.86 8.39 -5.02
CA PRO A 55 -0.41 8.43 -6.43
C PRO A 55 0.97 7.85 -6.72
N LYS A 56 1.89 7.89 -5.75
CA LYS A 56 3.26 7.31 -5.86
C LYS A 56 3.36 5.81 -5.48
N GLY A 57 2.25 5.19 -5.12
CA GLY A 57 2.21 3.81 -4.64
C GLY A 57 0.77 3.33 -4.52
N ASP A 58 0.01 3.49 -5.61
CA ASP A 58 -1.38 3.08 -5.68
C ASP A 58 -1.45 1.55 -5.77
N ALA A 59 -2.11 0.93 -4.80
CA ALA A 59 -2.17 -0.52 -4.70
C ALA A 59 -2.92 -1.13 -5.88
N GLN A 60 -2.45 -2.26 -6.40
CA GLN A 60 -3.12 -3.00 -7.48
C GLN A 60 -4.12 -3.99 -6.88
N ILE A 61 -5.29 -4.13 -7.51
CA ILE A 61 -6.26 -5.17 -7.13
C ILE A 61 -5.82 -6.51 -7.73
N LYS A 62 -5.48 -7.48 -6.87
CA LYS A 62 -4.96 -8.81 -7.25
C LYS A 62 -6.09 -9.84 -7.35
N ASP A 63 -7.15 -9.52 -8.08
CA ASP A 63 -8.34 -10.37 -8.18
C ASP A 63 -8.77 -10.56 -9.64
N ASN A 64 -8.74 -11.80 -10.12
CA ASN A 64 -9.08 -12.13 -11.51
C ASN A 64 -10.57 -11.90 -11.85
N ARG A 65 -11.42 -11.66 -10.84
CA ARG A 65 -12.83 -11.27 -11.04
C ARG A 65 -12.98 -9.79 -11.39
N ILE A 66 -11.94 -8.99 -11.15
CA ILE A 66 -11.91 -7.55 -11.35
C ILE A 66 -10.94 -7.24 -12.51
N ALA A 67 -11.35 -6.37 -13.43
CA ALA A 67 -10.45 -5.91 -14.48
C ALA A 67 -9.20 -5.27 -13.87
N GLN A 68 -8.03 -5.51 -14.46
CA GLN A 68 -6.75 -5.00 -13.96
C GLN A 68 -6.83 -3.49 -13.73
N THR A 69 -6.75 -3.08 -12.47
CA THR A 69 -6.94 -1.70 -12.04
C THR A 69 -6.28 -1.46 -10.69
N THR A 70 -6.03 -0.19 -10.40
CA THR A 70 -5.53 0.27 -9.10
C THR A 70 -6.68 0.53 -8.12
N LEU A 71 -6.37 0.58 -6.83
CA LEU A 71 -7.33 0.92 -5.80
C LEU A 71 -7.88 2.34 -5.98
N GLY A 72 -7.04 3.30 -6.36
CA GLY A 72 -7.48 4.67 -6.66
C GLY A 72 -8.48 4.73 -7.82
N GLN A 73 -8.21 4.02 -8.92
CA GLN A 73 -9.14 3.92 -10.06
C GLN A 73 -10.44 3.21 -9.68
N TRP A 74 -10.36 2.13 -8.89
CA TRP A 74 -11.54 1.44 -8.38
C TRP A 74 -12.42 2.34 -7.53
N ILE A 75 -11.82 3.10 -6.59
CA ILE A 75 -12.55 4.06 -5.76
C ILE A 75 -13.21 5.15 -6.61
N ALA A 76 -12.53 5.64 -7.66
CA ALA A 76 -13.10 6.65 -8.55
C ALA A 76 -14.32 6.13 -9.34
N HIS A 77 -14.32 4.85 -9.74
CA HIS A 77 -15.44 4.23 -10.44
C HIS A 77 -16.57 3.81 -9.49
N TYR A 78 -16.24 3.43 -8.24
CA TYR A 78 -17.17 2.97 -7.22
C TYR A 78 -17.10 3.82 -5.93
N PRO A 79 -17.35 5.14 -5.98
CA PRO A 79 -17.12 6.04 -4.84
C PRO A 79 -18.00 5.75 -3.63
N ALA A 80 -19.06 4.96 -3.79
CA ALA A 80 -19.89 4.48 -2.69
C ALA A 80 -19.12 3.58 -1.70
N CYS A 81 -18.01 2.95 -2.12
CA CYS A 81 -17.20 2.08 -1.26
C CYS A 81 -16.59 2.80 -0.05
N LEU A 82 -16.41 4.13 -0.13
CA LEU A 82 -15.93 4.96 0.97
C LEU A 82 -17.00 5.23 2.04
N GLY A 83 -18.28 5.05 1.68
CA GLY A 83 -19.41 5.58 2.44
C GLY A 83 -19.58 7.09 2.26
N SER A 84 -20.82 7.57 2.41
CA SER A 84 -21.19 8.97 2.13
C SER A 84 -20.36 9.99 2.92
N LYS A 85 -20.19 9.76 4.23
CA LYS A 85 -19.43 10.68 5.11
C LYS A 85 -18.00 10.92 4.63
N VAL A 86 -17.27 9.85 4.27
CA VAL A 86 -15.88 9.95 3.82
C VAL A 86 -15.82 10.56 2.43
N LYS A 87 -16.69 10.10 1.53
CA LYS A 87 -16.78 10.63 0.16
C LYS A 87 -16.98 12.15 0.16
N ASP A 88 -17.91 12.65 0.97
CA ASP A 88 -18.26 14.07 1.00
C ASP A 88 -17.16 14.91 1.68
N ALA A 89 -16.57 14.41 2.78
CA ALA A 89 -15.52 15.13 3.51
C ALA A 89 -14.16 15.17 2.79
N PHE A 90 -13.86 14.15 1.97
CA PHE A 90 -12.55 13.97 1.33
C PHE A 90 -12.63 13.88 -0.19
N GLN A 91 -13.69 14.42 -0.80
CA GLN A 91 -13.83 14.58 -2.25
C GLN A 91 -13.66 13.25 -3.01
N GLY A 92 -14.20 12.16 -2.46
CA GLY A 92 -14.10 10.83 -3.05
C GLY A 92 -12.72 10.19 -3.00
N GLN A 93 -11.81 10.69 -2.16
CA GLN A 93 -10.46 10.13 -1.99
C GLN A 93 -10.35 9.33 -0.68
N LEU A 94 -9.45 8.34 -0.68
CA LEU A 94 -9.07 7.63 0.54
C LEU A 94 -8.26 8.57 1.45
N PRO A 95 -8.71 8.89 2.67
CA PRO A 95 -8.14 9.98 3.46
C PRO A 95 -6.91 9.61 4.30
N PHE A 96 -6.34 8.42 4.05
CA PHE A 96 -5.17 7.94 4.76
C PHE A 96 -4.30 7.08 3.83
N LEU A 97 -3.04 6.94 4.23
CA LEU A 97 -2.09 5.97 3.68
C LEU A 97 -1.63 5.08 4.83
N PHE A 98 -1.92 3.78 4.75
CA PHE A 98 -1.46 2.82 5.74
C PHE A 98 -0.09 2.28 5.34
N LYS A 99 0.81 2.08 6.30
CA LYS A 99 2.18 1.62 6.04
C LYS A 99 2.67 0.60 7.05
N VAL A 100 3.49 -0.34 6.58
CA VAL A 100 4.43 -1.09 7.43
C VAL A 100 5.82 -0.54 7.21
N LEU A 101 6.53 -0.20 8.28
CA LEU A 101 7.91 0.26 8.24
C LEU A 101 8.83 -0.82 8.83
N SER A 102 9.96 -1.04 8.17
CA SER A 102 11.00 -1.96 8.62
C SER A 102 12.34 -1.24 8.69
N VAL A 103 12.62 -0.70 9.88
CA VAL A 103 13.69 0.29 10.11
C VAL A 103 15.01 -0.40 10.48
N ASN A 104 16.10 0.00 9.82
CA ASN A 104 17.47 -0.46 10.10
C ASN A 104 18.35 0.67 10.67
N THR A 105 18.20 1.88 10.17
CA THR A 105 18.91 3.07 10.68
C THR A 105 17.92 4.09 11.22
N ALA A 106 18.38 4.95 12.15
CA ALA A 106 17.56 6.00 12.72
C ALA A 106 17.03 6.94 11.64
N LEU A 107 15.73 7.23 11.70
CA LEU A 107 15.10 8.24 10.85
C LEU A 107 15.36 9.64 11.43
N SER A 108 15.13 10.67 10.61
CA SER A 108 15.24 12.05 11.09
C SER A 108 14.22 12.34 12.18
N ILE A 109 14.57 13.26 13.09
CA ILE A 109 13.59 13.87 13.99
C ILE A 109 12.66 14.72 13.12
N GLN A 110 11.36 14.46 13.22
CA GLN A 110 10.35 15.09 12.38
C GLN A 110 9.26 15.71 13.26
N ALA A 111 8.71 16.83 12.79
CA ALA A 111 7.49 17.42 13.29
C ALA A 111 6.54 17.63 12.11
N HIS A 112 5.25 17.42 12.33
CA HIS A 112 4.23 17.65 11.32
C HIS A 112 3.51 18.99 11.61
N PRO A 113 3.27 19.83 10.60
CA PRO A 113 2.49 21.05 10.79
C PRO A 113 1.05 20.73 11.23
N ASN A 114 0.42 21.67 11.93
CA ASN A 114 -1.02 21.63 12.14
C ASN A 114 -1.76 22.00 10.83
N LYS A 115 -3.07 21.71 10.81
CA LYS A 115 -3.95 22.18 9.74
C LYS A 115 -4.16 23.67 9.80
#